data_AF-A0A2V5MFW2-F1
#
_entry.id   AF-A0A2V5MFW2-F1
#
_cell.length_a   1.000
_cell.length_b   1.000
_cell.length_c   1.000
_cell.angle_alpha   90.00
_cell.angle_beta   90.00
_cell.angle_gamma   90.00
#
_symmetry.space_group_name_H-M   'P 1'
#
loop_
_entity.id
_entity.type
_entity.pdbx_description
1 polymer ?
#
loop_
_entity_poly.entity_id
_entity_poly.type
_entity_poly.pdbx_seq_one_letter_code
_entity_poly.pdbx_strand_id
1 'polypeptide(L)' 'DLQLLYDYLCRRGSFVQLDNYNPEYLSIFSRDVLKRIASGDESWDEMVPPQVADIIRHRGFFGYKRH' A
#
# COMPACT_ATOMS: atom_id res chain seq x y z
N ASP A 1 -28.70 1.39 6.25
CA ASP A 1 -28.64 2.40 5.17
C ASP A 1 -27.42 2.38 4.26
N LEU A 2 -26.22 1.94 4.68
CA LEU A 2 -25.06 1.87 3.77
C LEU A 2 -25.14 0.76 2.71
N GLN A 3 -25.86 -0.33 2.98
CA GLN A 3 -26.00 -1.47 2.07
C GLN A 3 -26.67 -1.08 0.74
N LEU A 4 -27.74 -0.28 0.80
CA LEU A 4 -28.46 0.16 -0.39
C LEU A 4 -27.60 1.02 -1.33
N LEU A 5 -26.78 1.91 -0.75
CA LEU A 5 -25.84 2.73 -1.51
C LEU A 5 -24.73 1.89 -2.14
N TYR A 6 -24.17 0.95 -1.37
CA TYR A 6 -23.17 0.02 -1.86
C TYR A 6 -23.69 -0.80 -3.05
N ASP A 7 -24.87 -1.40 -2.92
CA ASP A 7 -25.47 -2.23 -3.97
C ASP A 7 -25.77 -1.42 -5.23
N TYR A 8 -26.26 -0.18 -5.08
CA TYR A 8 -26.47 0.72 -6.21
C TYR A 8 -25.18 1.03 -6.96
N LEU A 9 -24.11 1.38 -6.23
CA LEU A 9 -22.80 1.70 -6.82
C LEU A 9 -22.17 0.48 -7.52
N CYS A 10 -22.30 -0.70 -6.92
CA CYS A 10 -21.87 -1.98 -7.51
C CYS A 10 -22.61 -2.27 -8.82
N ARG A 11 -23.95 -2.21 -8.84
CA ARG A 11 -24.76 -2.47 -10.04
C ARG A 11 -24.49 -1.48 -11.17
N ARG A 12 -24.19 -0.23 -10.83
CA ARG A 12 -23.80 0.80 -11.79
C ARG A 12 -22.40 0.59 -12.39
N GLY A 13 -21.60 -0.33 -11.83
CA GLY A 13 -20.20 -0.52 -12.24
C GLY A 13 -19.28 0.58 -11.75
N SER A 14 -19.61 1.21 -10.62
CA SER A 14 -18.79 2.31 -10.04
C SER A 14 -17.51 1.80 -9.36
N PHE A 15 -17.37 0.48 -9.22
CA PHE A 15 -16.19 -0.18 -8.69
C PHE A 15 -15.60 -1.11 -9.74
N VAL A 16 -14.27 -1.14 -9.82
CA VAL A 16 -13.53 -2.17 -10.54
C VAL A 16 -13.07 -3.17 -9.47
N GLN A 17 -13.41 -4.45 -9.65
CA GLN A 17 -12.89 -5.52 -8.79
C GLN A 17 -11.37 -5.52 -8.91
N LEU A 18 -10.69 -5.53 -7.76
CA LEU A 18 -9.25 -5.74 -7.76
C LEU A 18 -9.04 -7.25 -7.98
N ASP A 19 -8.82 -7.64 -9.23
CA ASP A 19 -8.48 -9.02 -9.56
C ASP A 19 -6.95 -9.18 -9.52
N ASN A 20 -6.45 -10.37 -9.16
CA ASN A 20 -5.01 -10.70 -9.15
C ASN A 20 -4.13 -9.86 -8.18
N TYR A 21 -4.61 -9.62 -6.96
CA TYR A 21 -3.78 -9.07 -5.87
C TYR A 21 -3.21 -10.18 -4.98
N ASN A 22 -2.09 -9.93 -4.31
CA ASN A 22 -1.59 -10.81 -3.26
C ASN A 22 -2.28 -10.45 -1.92
N PRO A 23 -3.07 -11.37 -1.31
CA PRO A 23 -3.73 -11.12 -0.02
C PRO A 23 -2.76 -10.78 1.13
N GLU A 24 -1.52 -11.28 1.07
CA GLU A 24 -0.49 -10.97 2.06
C GLU A 24 -0.18 -9.47 2.12
N TYR A 25 -0.42 -8.74 1.03
CA TYR A 25 -0.19 -7.31 0.95
C TYR A 25 -1.36 -6.45 1.43
N LEU A 26 -2.56 -7.02 1.61
CA LEU A 26 -3.73 -6.27 2.08
C LEU A 26 -3.60 -5.83 3.55
N SER A 27 -2.80 -6.54 4.34
CA SER A 27 -2.53 -6.22 5.74
C SER A 27 -1.49 -5.12 5.92
N ILE A 28 -0.82 -4.69 4.83
CA ILE A 28 0.20 -3.64 4.87
C ILE A 28 -0.48 -2.29 5.10
N PHE A 29 -0.29 -1.71 6.27
CA PHE A 29 -0.74 -0.35 6.55
C PHE A 29 0.35 0.66 6.19
N SER A 30 0.09 1.48 5.16
CA SER A 30 1.05 2.48 4.67
C SER A 30 1.55 3.42 5.77
N ARG A 31 0.72 3.73 6.77
CA ARG A 31 1.12 4.60 7.90
C ARG A 31 2.31 4.03 8.67
N ASP A 32 2.38 2.72 8.85
CA ASP A 32 3.45 2.10 9.63
C ASP A 32 4.73 2.00 8.81
N VAL A 33 4.60 1.61 7.54
CA VAL A 33 5.71 1.61 6.55
C VAL A 33 6.34 3.00 6.43
N LEU A 34 5.53 4.04 6.23
CA LEU A 34 6.02 5.41 6.06
C LEU A 34 6.73 5.95 7.31
N LYS A 35 6.24 5.61 8.51
CA LYS A 35 6.91 5.98 9.77
C LYS A 35 8.29 5.34 9.89
N ARG A 36 8.40 4.04 9.57
CA ARG A 36 9.66 3.29 9.61
C ARG A 36 10.67 3.81 8.61
N ILE A 37 10.24 4.12 7.38
CA ILE A 37 11.10 4.76 6.37
C ILE A 37 11.67 6.08 6.90
N ALA A 38 10.82 6.95 7.44
CA ALA A 38 11.24 8.25 7.96
C ALA A 38 12.16 8.16 9.18
N SER A 39 12.02 7.11 10.00
CA SER A 39 12.90 6.86 11.15
C SER A 39 14.22 6.17 10.79
N GLY A 40 14.38 5.69 9.55
CA GLY A 40 15.55 4.92 9.12
C GLY A 40 15.57 3.48 9.65
N ASP A 41 14.41 2.95 10.06
CA ASP A 41 14.25 1.53 10.34
C ASP A 41 14.23 0.78 9.00
N GLU A 42 14.93 -0.33 8.81
CA GLU A 42 14.94 -1.07 7.54
C GLU A 42 13.86 -2.17 7.47
N SER A 43 13.21 -2.48 8.58
CA SER A 43 12.18 -3.54 8.64
C SER A 43 10.93 -3.26 7.80
N TRP A 44 10.77 -2.04 7.26
CA TRP A 44 9.69 -1.74 6.31
C TRP A 44 9.90 -2.38 4.94
N ASP A 45 11.12 -2.79 4.58
CA ASP A 45 11.44 -3.39 3.28
C ASP A 45 10.62 -4.68 3.07
N GLU A 46 10.56 -5.52 4.10
CA GLU A 46 9.77 -6.77 4.12
C GLU A 46 8.26 -6.52 4.18
N MET A 47 7.83 -5.30 4.54
CA MET A 47 6.42 -4.93 4.63
C MET A 47 5.85 -4.45 3.30
N VAL A 48 6.62 -4.43 2.21
CA VAL A 48 6.14 -4.01 0.89
C VAL A 48 6.60 -5.00 -0.17
N PRO A 49 5.96 -5.05 -1.35
CA PRO A 49 6.48 -5.83 -2.47
C PRO A 49 7.91 -5.38 -2.80
N PRO A 50 8.83 -6.31 -3.16
CA PRO A 50 10.24 -5.98 -3.41
C PRO A 50 10.45 -4.85 -4.43
N GLN A 51 9.62 -4.80 -5.47
CA GLN A 51 9.68 -3.77 -6.51
C GLN A 51 9.39 -2.37 -5.94
N VAL A 52 8.51 -2.28 -4.93
CA VAL A 52 8.20 -1.03 -4.24
C VAL A 52 9.37 -0.60 -3.36
N ALA A 53 9.98 -1.54 -2.62
CA ALA A 53 11.17 -1.27 -1.83
C ALA A 53 12.32 -0.74 -2.68
N ASP A 54 12.57 -1.36 -3.84
CA ASP A 54 13.61 -0.93 -4.78
C ASP A 54 13.36 0.49 -5.30
N ILE A 55 12.12 0.84 -5.66
CA ILE A 55 11.77 2.20 -6.11
C ILE A 55 12.02 3.22 -5.00
N ILE A 56 11.63 2.91 -3.76
CA ILE A 56 11.80 3.82 -2.62
C ILE A 56 13.29 4.07 -2.34
N ARG A 57 14.11 3.01 -2.26
CA ARG A 57 15.56 3.10 -2.08
C ARG A 57 16.21 3.87 -3.23
N HIS A 58 15.88 3.50 -4.46
CA HIS A 58 16.46 4.10 -5.65
C HIS A 58 16.02 5.55 -5.88
N ARG A 59 14.92 6.03 -5.30
CA ARG A 59 14.47 7.43 -5.47
C ARG A 59 14.57 8.29 -4.21
N GLY A 60 14.86 7.70 -3.05
CA GLY A 60 14.91 8.44 -1.79
C GLY A 60 13.53 8.94 -1.34
N PHE A 61 12.47 8.18 -1.63
CA PHE A 61 11.10 8.61 -1.29
C PHE A 61 10.80 8.52 0.20
N PHE A 62 9.76 9.25 0.62
CA PHE A 62 9.18 9.18 1.96
C PHE A 62 10.16 9.45 3.12
N GLY A 63 11.22 10.22 2.87
CA GLY A 63 12.23 10.55 3.88
C GLY A 63 13.35 9.51 4.01
N TYR A 64 13.42 8.54 3.09
CA TYR A 64 14.52 7.58 3.05
C TYR A 64 15.86 8.29 2.84
N LYS A 65 16.78 8.11 3.79
CA LYS A 65 18.13 8.66 3.72
C LYS A 65 19.01 7.70 2.94
N ARG A 66 19.46 8.12 1.75
CA ARG A 66 20.52 7.41 1.04
C ARG A 66 21.82 7.58 1.83
N HIS A 67 22.35 6.47 2.32
CA HIS A 67 23.72 6.41 2.83
C HIS A 67 24.69 6.16 1.69
#